data_AF-A0A5N8ZFB9-F1
#
_entry.id   AF-A0A5N8ZFB9-F1
#
_cell.length_a   1.000
_cell.length_b   1.000
_cell.length_c   1.000
_cell.angle_alpha   90.00
_cell.angle_beta   90.00
_cell.angle_gamma   90.00
#
_symmetry.space_group_name_H-M   'P 1'
#
loop_
_entity.id
_entity.type
_entity.pdbx_description
1 polymer ?
#
loop_
_entity_poly.entity_id
_entity_poly.type
_entity_poly.pdbx_seq_one_letter_code
_entity_poly.pdbx_strand_id
1 'polypeptide(L)'
;MLEVTPEAKAQLKTVAGIQKLEPGQILRLAVPPVWTGQGDWGIVIDQRGAADIAYAYEGATVLIIEEEVAQSLANSILDYKTEDVPSPRFTLDIY
;
A
#
# COMPACT_ATOMS: atom_id res chain seq x y z
N MET A 1 -4.47 13.43 -2.02
CA MET A 1 -4.79 11.99 -1.88
C MET A 1 -3.48 11.28 -2.10
N LEU A 2 -3.13 10.29 -1.27
CA LEU A 2 -1.89 9.55 -1.41
C LEU A 2 -1.65 9.14 -2.87
N GLU A 3 -0.47 9.47 -3.39
CA GLU A 3 -0.05 9.02 -4.71
C GLU A 3 0.59 7.63 -4.57
N VAL A 4 0.30 6.72 -5.49
CA VAL A 4 0.92 5.39 -5.54
C VAL A 4 1.48 5.19 -6.94
N THR A 5 2.80 5.07 -7.03
CA THR A 5 3.52 4.98 -8.31
C THR A 5 3.17 3.70 -9.07
N PRO A 6 3.34 3.66 -10.40
CA PRO A 6 3.21 2.44 -11.19
C PRO A 6 4.10 1.30 -10.68
N GLU A 7 5.33 1.61 -10.25
CA GLU A 7 6.32 0.67 -9.72
C GLU A 7 5.82 0.04 -8.41
N ALA A 8 5.29 0.87 -7.50
CA ALA A 8 4.67 0.38 -6.27
C ALA A 8 3.47 -0.53 -6.57
N LYS A 9 2.59 -0.12 -7.49
CA LYS A 9 1.42 -0.92 -7.89
C LYS A 9 1.79 -2.27 -8.50
N ALA A 10 2.80 -2.29 -9.36
CA ALA A 10 3.31 -3.51 -9.96
C ALA A 10 3.88 -4.45 -8.88
N GLN A 11 4.66 -3.92 -7.95
CA GLN A 11 5.21 -4.72 -6.86
C GLN A 11 4.13 -5.23 -5.90
N LEU A 12 3.13 -4.42 -5.58
CA LEU A 12 1.98 -4.84 -4.77
C LEU A 12 1.22 -6.00 -5.41
N LYS A 13 1.03 -5.96 -6.74
CA LYS A 13 0.44 -7.09 -7.49
C LYS A 13 1.28 -8.36 -7.34
N THR A 14 2.60 -8.24 -7.45
CA THR A 14 3.54 -9.36 -7.24
C THR A 14 3.43 -9.93 -5.82
N VAL A 15 3.43 -9.06 -4.79
CA VAL A 15 3.30 -9.47 -3.39
C VAL A 15 1.97 -10.19 -3.14
N ALA A 16 0.86 -9.66 -3.66
CA ALA A 16 -0.45 -10.31 -3.56
C ALA A 16 -0.48 -11.70 -4.19
N GLY A 17 0.19 -11.87 -5.34
CA GLY A 17 0.32 -13.17 -6.00
C GLY A 17 1.15 -14.19 -5.21
N ILE A 18 2.20 -13.75 -4.52
CA ILE A 18 3.05 -14.60 -3.67
C ILE A 18 2.32 -15.03 -2.40
N GLN A 19 1.60 -14.09 -1.76
CA GLN A 19 0.93 -14.33 -0.47
C GLN A 19 -0.32 -15.22 -0.58
N LYS A 20 -0.80 -15.54 -1.80
CA LYS A 20 -1.98 -16.38 -2.05
C LYS A 20 -3.20 -15.93 -1.23
N LEU A 21 -3.57 -14.66 -1.41
CA LEU A 21 -4.70 -14.04 -0.71
C LEU A 21 -6.00 -14.86 -0.86
N GLU A 22 -6.71 -15.04 0.25
CA GLU A 22 -8.05 -15.65 0.25
C GLU A 22 -9.08 -14.75 -0.43
N PRO A 23 -10.24 -15.28 -0.87
CA PRO A 23 -11.29 -14.47 -1.46
C PRO A 23 -11.70 -13.30 -0.56
N GLY A 24 -11.62 -12.08 -1.10
CA GLY A 24 -11.94 -10.84 -0.38
C GLY A 24 -10.78 -10.21 0.39
N GLN A 25 -9.65 -10.91 0.54
CA GLN A 25 -8.43 -10.33 1.10
C GLN A 25 -7.71 -9.44 0.08
N ILE A 26 -7.09 -8.39 0.59
CA ILE A 26 -6.36 -7.39 -0.18
C ILE A 26 -5.25 -6.76 0.67
N LEU A 27 -4.23 -6.20 0.02
CA LEU A 27 -3.18 -5.47 0.73
C LEU A 27 -3.71 -4.12 1.20
N ARG A 28 -3.47 -3.76 2.46
CA ARG A 28 -3.82 -2.46 3.08
C ARG A 28 -2.55 -1.73 3.47
N LEU A 29 -2.45 -0.44 3.14
CA LEU A 29 -1.51 0.47 3.78
C LEU A 29 -2.08 0.88 5.14
N ALA A 30 -1.41 0.48 6.22
CA ALA A 30 -1.83 0.70 7.59
C ALA A 30 -0.82 1.56 8.34
N VAL A 31 -1.33 2.39 9.26
CA VAL A 31 -0.57 3.16 10.25
C VAL A 31 -1.00 2.72 11.65
N PRO A 32 -0.25 3.05 12.72
CA PRO A 32 -0.70 2.78 14.09
C PRO A 32 -2.09 3.35 14.37
N PRO A 33 -2.95 2.65 15.13
CA PRO A 33 -2.66 1.42 15.88
C PRO A 33 -2.84 0.12 15.09
N VAL A 34 -3.34 0.18 13.85
CA VAL A 34 -3.56 -1.02 13.01
C VAL A 34 -2.22 -1.67 12.64
N TRP A 35 -1.22 -0.84 12.32
CA TRP A 35 0.15 -1.30 12.17
C TRP A 35 0.83 -1.41 13.55
N THR A 36 1.27 -2.63 13.88
CA THR A 36 1.99 -2.93 15.13
C THR A 36 3.46 -3.30 14.92
N GLY A 37 3.95 -3.23 13.68
CA GLY A 37 5.36 -3.49 13.37
C GLY A 37 6.25 -2.27 13.64
N GLN A 38 7.52 -2.37 13.23
CA GLN A 38 8.44 -1.24 13.35
C GLN A 38 8.10 -0.13 12.35
N GLY A 39 8.26 1.12 12.76
CA GLY A 39 8.06 2.31 11.92
C GLY A 39 6.62 2.83 11.96
N ASP A 40 6.37 3.87 11.17
CA ASP A 40 5.12 4.63 11.22
C ASP A 40 4.01 4.04 10.33
N TRP A 41 4.35 3.07 9.49
CA TRP A 41 3.42 2.41 8.58
C TRP A 41 3.89 1.02 8.15
N GLY A 42 2.96 0.23 7.62
CA GLY A 42 3.24 -1.06 6.99
C GLY A 42 2.17 -1.46 5.98
N ILE A 43 2.47 -2.48 5.17
CA ILE A 43 1.50 -3.11 4.27
C ILE A 43 1.07 -4.43 4.89
N VAL A 44 -0.23 -4.56 5.17
CA VAL A 44 -0.84 -5.75 5.81
C VAL A 44 -1.87 -6.38 4.89
N ILE A 45 -2.31 -7.61 5.21
CA ILE A 45 -3.43 -8.25 4.52
C ILE A 45 -4.69 -7.94 5.33
N ASP A 46 -5.73 -7.45 4.66
CA ASP A 46 -7.01 -7.13 5.28
C ASP A 46 -8.17 -7.31 4.28
N GLN A 47 -9.39 -7.02 4.70
CA GLN A 47 -10.57 -6.97 3.85
C GLN A 47 -10.99 -5.53 3.55
N ARG A 48 -11.63 -5.33 2.41
CA ARG A 48 -12.12 -4.00 2.00
C ARG A 48 -13.36 -3.61 2.80
N GLY A 49 -13.25 -2.50 3.52
CA GLY A 49 -14.35 -1.76 4.13
C GLY A 49 -15.00 -0.75 3.19
N ALA A 50 -16.14 -0.21 3.60
CA ALA A 50 -16.93 0.72 2.78
C ALA A 50 -16.25 2.09 2.59
N ALA A 51 -15.46 2.53 3.57
CA ALA A 51 -14.75 3.82 3.56
C ALA A 51 -13.33 3.71 2.97
N ASP A 52 -12.93 2.55 2.43
CA ASP A 52 -11.59 2.38 1.89
C ASP A 52 -11.47 2.95 0.48
N ILE A 53 -10.41 3.74 0.28
CA ILE A 53 -9.92 4.14 -1.04
C ILE A 53 -9.15 2.96 -1.64
N ALA A 54 -9.46 2.64 -2.89
CA ALA A 54 -8.90 1.50 -3.61
C ALA A 54 -8.00 1.95 -4.75
N TYR A 55 -6.77 1.43 -4.79
CA TYR A 55 -5.84 1.64 -5.90
C TYR A 55 -5.85 0.43 -6.81
N ALA A 56 -6.17 0.67 -8.08
CA ALA A 56 -6.21 -0.36 -9.11
C ALA A 56 -4.95 -0.36 -9.97
N TYR A 57 -4.58 -1.56 -10.44
CA TYR A 57 -3.52 -1.78 -11.41
C TYR A 57 -3.84 -3.01 -12.25
N GLU A 58 -3.76 -2.87 -13.58
CA GLU A 58 -4.05 -3.95 -14.54
C GLU A 58 -5.38 -4.68 -14.26
N GLY A 59 -6.44 -3.91 -13.94
CA GLY A 59 -7.78 -4.43 -13.71
C GLY A 59 -8.03 -5.07 -12.34
N ALA A 60 -7.02 -5.15 -11.47
CA ALA A 60 -7.15 -5.66 -10.10
C ALA A 60 -6.96 -4.53 -9.09
N THR A 61 -7.64 -4.61 -7.94
CA THR A 61 -7.29 -3.75 -6.80
C THR A 61 -6.05 -4.33 -6.15
N VAL A 62 -5.02 -3.51 -5.98
CA VAL A 62 -3.70 -3.95 -5.45
C VAL A 62 -3.39 -3.37 -4.08
N LEU A 63 -4.07 -2.30 -3.68
CA LEU A 63 -3.93 -1.66 -2.38
C LEU A 63 -5.24 -1.01 -1.96
N ILE A 64 -5.55 -1.10 -0.68
CA ILE A 64 -6.55 -0.28 -0.01
C ILE A 64 -5.93 0.58 1.08
N ILE A 65 -6.60 1.67 1.41
CA ILE A 65 -6.26 2.54 2.54
C ILE A 65 -7.57 3.14 3.06
N GLU A 66 -7.65 3.28 4.37
CA GLU A 66 -8.78 3.97 4.99
C GLU A 66 -8.77 5.45 4.59
N GLU A 67 -9.94 6.03 4.30
CA GLU A 67 -10.06 7.41 3.83
C GLU A 67 -9.38 8.41 4.77
N GLU A 68 -9.54 8.29 6.09
CA GLU A 68 -8.91 9.19 7.07
C GLU A 68 -7.38 9.12 7.00
N VAL A 69 -6.82 7.92 6.88
CA VAL A 69 -5.37 7.72 6.73
C VAL A 69 -4.90 8.31 5.40
N ALA A 70 -5.65 8.10 4.31
CA ALA A 70 -5.31 8.65 2.99
C ALA A 70 -5.33 10.18 2.95
N GLN A 71 -6.19 10.82 3.76
CA GLN A 71 -6.20 12.26 3.94
C GLN A 71 -4.96 12.74 4.70
N SER A 72 -4.53 12.01 5.74
CA SER A 72 -3.29 12.33 6.47
C SER A 72 -2.04 12.22 5.60
N LEU A 73 -2.07 11.33 4.59
CA LEU A 73 -1.00 11.08 3.63
C LEU A 73 -1.22 11.78 2.28
N ALA A 74 -2.05 12.84 2.26
CA ALA A 74 -2.52 13.42 0.99
C ALA A 74 -1.41 14.02 0.11
N ASN A 75 -0.26 14.36 0.69
CA ASN A 75 0.93 14.90 0.00
C ASN A 75 2.09 13.90 -0.03
N SER A 76 1.81 12.63 0.26
CA SER A 76 2.80 11.56 0.24
C SER A 76 2.75 10.78 -1.07
N ILE A 77 3.88 10.19 -1.42
CA ILE A 77 4.03 9.27 -2.55
C ILE A 77 4.50 7.93 -1.98
N LEU A 78 3.69 6.90 -2.18
CA LEU A 78 4.08 5.51 -1.97
C LEU A 78 4.76 5.00 -3.24
N ASP A 79 6.05 4.67 -3.12
CA ASP A 79 6.88 4.20 -4.22
C ASP A 79 7.55 2.86 -3.87
N TYR A 80 8.04 2.15 -4.88
CA TYR A 80 8.88 0.97 -4.73
C TYR A 80 10.23 1.20 -5.41
N LYS A 81 11.24 1.54 -4.61
CA LYS A 81 12.57 1.87 -5.09
C LYS A 81 13.39 0.61 -5.26
N THR A 82 13.92 0.43 -6.47
CA THR A 82 14.88 -0.63 -6.82
C THR A 82 16.27 -0.08 -7.15
N GLU A 83 16.32 1.17 -7.63
CA GLU A 83 17.55 1.88 -7.96
C GLU A 83 17.98 2.76 -6.78
N ASP A 84 19.28 3.00 -6.66
CA ASP A 84 19.90 3.88 -5.64
C ASP A 84 19.56 3.52 -4.16
N VAL A 85 19.10 2.30 -3.90
CA VAL A 85 18.88 1.77 -2.56
C VAL A 85 19.63 0.44 -2.36
N PRO A 86 20.18 0.16 -1.16
CA PRO A 86 20.92 -1.08 -0.90
C PRO A 86 20.09 -2.37 -1.12
N SER A 87 18.78 -2.26 -0.99
CA SER A 87 17.82 -3.35 -1.17
C SER A 87 16.49 -2.79 -1.64
N PRO A 88 15.80 -3.45 -2.58
CA PRO A 88 14.47 -3.03 -3.01
C PRO A 88 13.50 -2.89 -1.83
N ARG A 89 12.78 -1.78 -1.78
CA ARG A 89 11.85 -1.51 -0.67
C ARG A 89 10.75 -0.53 -1.06
N PHE A 90 9.63 -0.62 -0.36
CA PHE A 90 8.62 0.42 -0.40
C PHE A 90 9.10 1.65 0.39
N THR A 91 8.81 2.84 -0.11
CA THR A 91 9.07 4.11 0.57
C THR A 91 7.83 4.97 0.55
N LEU A 92 7.68 5.80 1.58
CA LEU A 92 6.64 6.81 1.66
C LEU A 92 7.34 8.15 1.84
N ASP A 93 7.37 8.94 0.76
CA ASP A 93 8.09 10.22 0.72
C ASP A 93 7.08 11.38 0.69
N ILE A 94 7.44 12.54 1.26
CA ILE A 94 6.64 13.77 1.23
C ILE A 94 7.32 14.76 0.28
N TYR A 95 6.53 15.43 -0.56
CA TYR A 95 6.97 16.56 -1.39
C TYR A 95 6.53 17.91 -0.81
#